data_AF-A0A416PET8-F1
#
_entry.id   AF-A0A416PET8-F1
#
_cell.length_a   1.000
_cell.length_b   1.000
_cell.length_c   1.000
_cell.angle_alpha   90.00
_cell.angle_beta   90.00
_cell.angle_gamma   90.00
#
_symmetry.space_group_name_H-M   'P 1'
#
loop_
_entity.id
_entity.type
_entity.pdbx_description
1 polymer ?
#
loop_
_entity_poly.entity_id
_entity_poly.type
_entity_poly.pdbx_seq_one_letter_code
_entity_poly.pdbx_strand_id
1 'polypeptide(L)'
;MNKWKKSVRSLCLGMALMMSVSWTAFAATDGATGPGQAAGGTVSGAVPSGATVTSQNAAQPTVAAQGAVLYDATHNQFLFSKNADTQYYPASITKLMTALLVAENCNLSDTVTFSQTAVSNLESGAVTLQVKAGDTFTVKDCLYGLLLKSANEVANGLAEHVSGSVSAFADKMNEKAASLGCTHTHFANPNGLNNANHFTTAHDMALIANAAFNNATVRQVASTLHYDFPATASVPTVRTLTMGHKMLNPANSQYYEGIIGGKTGYTSLAGNTLVTCAERNGVRLIAVVLKSSQTHYDDTKKLLDYGFAVAGSASGTPAGTNTSVSDAANNSTSNSSKPSGNTTSKNTSSSGSQGGPGSSGSGNTAAQGDGAWQQFGNEWKYLKANGTYAANESLLIKGETYYFHADAWMARDWQMVNGSWHYYTESGAMAKSRWIQTNGYWYYVSADGALFVNGTTPDGYRVDANGVWIQK
;
A
#
# COMPACT_ATOMS: atom_id res chain seq x y z
N MET A 1 -2.23 46.35 -35.58
CA MET A 1 -3.65 46.18 -36.01
C MET A 1 -3.67 45.74 -37.48
N ASN A 2 -4.77 45.11 -37.92
CA ASN A 2 -4.93 44.40 -39.21
C ASN A 2 -4.03 43.16 -39.36
N LYS A 3 -4.53 41.91 -39.54
CA LYS A 3 -5.50 41.33 -40.50
C LYS A 3 -4.93 41.24 -41.93
N TRP A 4 -5.10 40.15 -42.70
CA TRP A 4 -5.37 38.71 -42.46
C TRP A 4 -5.31 37.98 -43.84
N LYS A 5 -5.26 36.63 -43.84
CA LYS A 5 -5.62 35.72 -44.96
C LYS A 5 -4.68 35.48 -46.18
N LYS A 6 -4.36 34.18 -46.33
CA LYS A 6 -4.34 33.33 -47.55
C LYS A 6 -3.17 33.37 -48.54
N SER A 7 -2.52 32.21 -48.66
CA SER A 7 -2.53 31.43 -49.91
C SER A 7 -2.65 29.93 -49.62
N VAL A 8 -3.21 29.16 -50.56
CA VAL A 8 -3.49 27.72 -50.44
C VAL A 8 -3.42 27.09 -51.84
N ARG A 9 -2.61 26.04 -52.04
CA ARG A 9 -2.98 24.80 -52.75
C ARG A 9 -1.84 23.78 -52.91
N SER A 10 -2.20 22.53 -52.69
CA SER A 10 -1.79 21.31 -53.41
C SER A 10 -0.31 21.02 -53.68
N LEU A 11 0.15 19.91 -53.11
CA LEU A 11 0.41 18.73 -53.94
C LEU A 11 -0.05 17.46 -53.22
N CYS A 12 -0.72 16.54 -53.91
CA CYS A 12 -1.17 15.26 -53.38
C CYS A 12 -0.81 14.14 -54.35
N LEU A 13 0.18 13.32 -54.00
CA LEU A 13 0.47 12.00 -54.56
C LEU A 13 1.53 11.35 -53.63
N GLY A 14 1.45 10.08 -53.22
CA GLY A 14 0.35 9.14 -53.38
C GLY A 14 0.82 7.68 -53.36
N MET A 15 0.83 7.04 -52.19
CA MET A 15 0.90 5.57 -52.08
C MET A 15 0.39 5.11 -50.71
N ALA A 16 -0.64 4.27 -50.72
CA ALA A 16 -1.07 3.51 -49.55
C ALA A 16 -0.85 2.02 -49.87
N LEU A 17 -0.05 1.34 -49.06
CA LEU A 17 0.17 -0.10 -49.20
C LEU A 17 -0.53 -0.81 -48.04
N MET A 18 -1.68 -1.42 -48.31
CA MET A 18 -2.33 -2.32 -47.36
C MET A 18 -1.59 -3.65 -47.31
N MET A 19 -1.20 -4.10 -46.11
CA MET A 19 -0.84 -5.50 -45.87
C MET A 19 -1.99 -6.17 -45.11
N SER A 20 -2.85 -6.87 -45.84
CA SER A 20 -3.81 -7.81 -45.27
C SER A 20 -3.10 -9.12 -44.93
N VAL A 21 -3.05 -9.50 -43.65
CA VAL A 21 -2.48 -10.79 -43.23
C VAL A 21 -3.59 -11.85 -43.28
N SER A 22 -3.64 -12.60 -44.37
CA SER A 22 -4.64 -13.66 -44.58
C SER A 22 -4.35 -14.87 -43.68
N TRP A 23 -5.34 -15.30 -42.91
CA TRP A 23 -5.31 -16.55 -42.17
C TRP A 23 -5.32 -17.74 -43.15
N THR A 24 -4.33 -18.61 -43.09
CA THR A 24 -4.32 -19.91 -43.78
C THR A 24 -4.03 -21.02 -42.78
N ALA A 25 -5.02 -21.90 -42.58
CA ALA A 25 -4.87 -23.06 -41.70
C ALA A 25 -4.14 -24.18 -42.45
N PHE A 26 -3.02 -24.65 -41.88
CA PHE A 26 -2.43 -25.92 -42.30
C PHE A 26 -3.10 -27.06 -41.55
N ALA A 27 -3.95 -27.83 -42.25
CA ALA A 27 -4.38 -29.13 -41.78
C ALA A 27 -3.20 -30.11 -41.87
N ALA A 28 -2.86 -30.74 -40.75
CA ALA A 28 -1.96 -31.90 -40.76
C ALA A 28 -2.73 -33.12 -41.30
N THR A 29 -2.14 -33.84 -42.25
CA THR A 29 -2.76 -35.03 -42.87
C THR A 29 -2.58 -36.27 -41.99
N ASP A 30 -3.63 -37.07 -41.84
CA ASP A 30 -3.56 -38.38 -41.20
C ASP A 30 -2.54 -39.32 -41.87
N GLY A 31 -1.77 -40.01 -41.03
CA GLY A 31 -0.80 -41.04 -41.43
C GLY A 31 -0.93 -42.27 -40.53
N ALA A 32 -1.98 -43.06 -40.73
CA ALA A 32 -2.34 -44.14 -39.81
C ALA A 32 -1.51 -45.42 -40.01
N THR A 33 -0.85 -45.90 -38.95
CA THR A 33 -0.43 -47.31 -38.80
C THR A 33 -0.61 -47.80 -37.36
N GLY A 34 -1.53 -48.74 -37.17
CA GLY A 34 -1.85 -49.43 -35.91
C GLY A 34 -3.22 -50.10 -35.99
N PRO A 35 -3.60 -50.97 -35.03
CA PRO A 35 -2.89 -51.33 -33.80
C PRO A 35 -2.52 -52.82 -33.69
N GLY A 36 -1.59 -53.15 -32.78
CA GLY A 36 -1.50 -54.46 -32.15
C GLY A 36 -2.28 -54.47 -30.82
N GLN A 37 -2.95 -55.58 -30.48
CA GLN A 37 -3.77 -55.68 -29.26
C GLN A 37 -2.92 -55.98 -28.01
N ALA A 38 -3.31 -55.41 -26.86
CA ALA A 38 -3.13 -56.03 -25.55
C ALA A 38 -4.25 -55.59 -24.59
N ALA A 39 -4.71 -56.52 -23.75
CA ALA A 39 -5.91 -56.45 -22.91
C ALA A 39 -6.07 -55.18 -22.04
N GLY A 40 -7.31 -54.65 -22.00
CA GLY A 40 -7.74 -53.70 -20.98
C GLY A 40 -8.30 -54.39 -19.74
N GLY A 41 -8.00 -53.89 -18.55
CA GLY A 41 -8.58 -54.33 -17.28
C GLY A 41 -9.37 -53.19 -16.62
N THR A 42 -10.70 -53.28 -16.63
CA THR A 42 -11.59 -52.26 -16.04
C THR A 42 -11.73 -52.42 -14.53
N VAL A 43 -11.09 -51.56 -13.74
CA VAL A 43 -11.35 -51.46 -12.29
C VAL A 43 -12.41 -50.39 -12.04
N SER A 44 -13.66 -50.82 -11.84
CA SER A 44 -14.76 -49.93 -11.45
C SER A 44 -14.66 -49.60 -9.96
N GLY A 45 -13.80 -48.62 -9.62
CA GLY A 45 -13.69 -48.05 -8.28
C GLY A 45 -14.61 -46.83 -8.12
N ALA A 46 -15.72 -46.98 -7.41
CA ALA A 46 -16.57 -45.84 -7.06
C ALA A 46 -15.82 -44.91 -6.09
N VAL A 47 -15.51 -43.68 -6.52
CA VAL A 47 -14.85 -42.68 -5.68
C VAL A 47 -15.81 -42.25 -4.55
N PRO A 48 -15.42 -42.35 -3.26
CA PRO A 48 -16.25 -41.87 -2.17
C PRO A 48 -16.33 -40.33 -2.17
N SER A 49 -17.42 -39.80 -2.73
CA SER A 49 -17.77 -38.39 -2.57
C SER A 49 -18.15 -38.16 -1.10
N GLY A 50 -17.28 -37.51 -0.32
CA GLY A 50 -17.46 -37.36 1.12
C GLY A 50 -16.18 -37.27 1.97
N ALA A 51 -14.99 -37.28 1.38
CA ALA A 51 -13.75 -36.97 2.10
C ALA A 51 -13.58 -35.45 2.28
N THR A 52 -14.38 -34.83 3.15
CA THR A 52 -14.19 -33.43 3.55
C THR A 52 -12.87 -33.29 4.27
N VAL A 53 -11.84 -32.78 3.59
CA VAL A 53 -10.57 -32.41 4.21
C VAL A 53 -10.85 -31.24 5.15
N THR A 54 -11.07 -31.53 6.43
CA THR A 54 -11.11 -30.51 7.48
C THR A 54 -9.70 -29.99 7.68
N SER A 55 -9.32 -28.98 6.90
CA SER A 55 -8.25 -28.08 7.26
C SER A 55 -8.48 -27.63 8.70
N GLN A 56 -7.47 -27.79 9.57
CA GLN A 56 -7.57 -27.20 10.90
C GLN A 56 -7.69 -25.69 10.73
N ASN A 57 -8.85 -25.14 11.09
CA ASN A 57 -9.07 -23.70 11.11
C ASN A 57 -8.23 -23.10 12.25
N ALA A 58 -6.94 -22.88 11.98
CA ALA A 58 -6.09 -22.00 12.76
C ALA A 58 -6.83 -20.67 12.94
N ALA A 59 -6.97 -20.21 14.18
CA ALA A 59 -7.70 -18.98 14.46
C ALA A 59 -7.00 -17.80 13.76
N GLN A 60 -7.75 -17.01 12.99
CA GLN A 60 -7.17 -15.85 12.31
C GLN A 60 -6.59 -14.83 13.32
N PRO A 61 -5.42 -14.24 13.02
CA PRO A 61 -4.72 -13.40 13.98
C PRO A 61 -5.37 -12.02 14.18
N THR A 62 -5.58 -11.62 15.43
CA THR A 62 -6.00 -10.25 15.78
C THR A 62 -4.83 -9.28 15.59
N VAL A 63 -4.86 -8.53 14.49
CA VAL A 63 -3.90 -7.44 14.20
C VAL A 63 -4.47 -6.06 14.56
N ALA A 64 -3.64 -5.19 15.15
CA ALA A 64 -4.03 -3.86 15.60
C ALA A 64 -3.96 -2.80 14.47
N ALA A 65 -3.09 -2.97 13.48
CA ALA A 65 -3.02 -2.17 12.26
C ALA A 65 -4.39 -1.92 11.60
N GLN A 66 -4.61 -0.73 11.00
CA GLN A 66 -5.90 -0.41 10.39
C GLN A 66 -6.14 -1.19 9.09
N GLY A 67 -5.14 -1.27 8.21
CA GLY A 67 -5.15 -2.12 7.02
C GLY A 67 -4.08 -3.21 7.11
N ALA A 68 -4.40 -4.44 6.74
CA ALA A 68 -3.43 -5.53 6.68
C ALA A 68 -3.86 -6.65 5.73
N VAL A 69 -2.88 -7.31 5.11
CA VAL A 69 -3.08 -8.58 4.38
C VAL A 69 -1.93 -9.55 4.63
N LEU A 70 -2.20 -10.84 4.42
CA LEU A 70 -1.20 -11.87 4.23
C LEU A 70 -1.45 -12.55 2.89
N TYR A 71 -0.46 -12.50 2.02
CA TYR A 71 -0.49 -13.06 0.68
C TYR A 71 0.51 -14.23 0.57
N ASP A 72 0.02 -15.39 0.17
CA ASP A 72 0.80 -16.56 -0.21
C ASP A 72 1.16 -16.42 -1.69
N ALA A 73 2.42 -16.06 -1.93
CA ALA A 73 2.98 -15.81 -3.25
C ALA A 73 3.37 -17.11 -3.97
N THR A 74 3.44 -18.26 -3.27
CA THR A 74 3.67 -19.58 -3.89
C THR A 74 2.39 -20.08 -4.55
N HIS A 75 1.24 -19.90 -3.91
CA HIS A 75 -0.06 -20.38 -4.42
C HIS A 75 -0.98 -19.28 -4.98
N ASN A 76 -0.52 -18.02 -5.00
CA ASN A 76 -1.26 -16.85 -5.48
C ASN A 76 -2.63 -16.66 -4.78
N GLN A 77 -2.63 -16.65 -3.44
CA GLN A 77 -3.85 -16.55 -2.64
C GLN A 77 -3.67 -15.62 -1.43
N PHE A 78 -4.74 -14.93 -1.01
CA PHE A 78 -4.75 -14.15 0.23
C PHE A 78 -5.25 -15.01 1.39
N LEU A 79 -4.39 -15.26 2.38
CA LEU A 79 -4.70 -16.05 3.58
C LEU A 79 -5.37 -15.23 4.68
N PHE A 80 -5.12 -13.92 4.71
CA PHE A 80 -5.72 -12.99 5.66
C PHE A 80 -5.97 -11.62 5.01
N SER A 81 -7.08 -10.98 5.38
CA SER A 81 -7.44 -9.63 4.93
C SER A 81 -8.15 -8.83 6.02
N LYS A 82 -7.72 -7.58 6.22
CA LYS A 82 -8.37 -6.58 7.06
C LYS A 82 -8.31 -5.23 6.33
N ASN A 83 -9.46 -4.69 5.94
CA ASN A 83 -9.56 -3.44 5.17
C ASN A 83 -8.62 -3.43 3.93
N ALA A 84 -8.57 -4.57 3.22
CA ALA A 84 -7.54 -4.87 2.23
C ALA A 84 -7.44 -3.82 1.12
N ASP A 85 -8.60 -3.33 0.66
CA ASP A 85 -8.77 -2.33 -0.41
C ASP A 85 -9.01 -0.91 0.11
N THR A 86 -8.89 -0.67 1.42
CA THR A 86 -8.96 0.69 1.96
C THR A 86 -7.67 1.44 1.63
N GLN A 87 -7.82 2.66 1.13
CA GLN A 87 -6.70 3.52 0.76
C GLN A 87 -6.02 4.10 2.00
N TYR A 88 -4.68 4.00 2.03
CA TYR A 88 -3.83 4.58 3.04
C TYR A 88 -2.60 5.24 2.39
N TYR A 89 -2.03 6.23 3.08
CA TYR A 89 -0.70 6.73 2.73
C TYR A 89 0.35 5.62 2.96
N PRO A 90 1.12 5.19 1.94
CA PRO A 90 2.11 4.11 2.06
C PRO A 90 3.32 4.47 2.92
N ALA A 91 3.68 5.75 3.00
CA ALA A 91 5.02 6.18 3.39
C ALA A 91 6.13 5.46 2.58
N SER A 92 7.33 5.30 3.15
CA SER A 92 8.51 4.79 2.43
C SER A 92 8.45 3.32 1.94
N ILE A 93 7.34 2.59 2.07
CA ILE A 93 7.16 1.29 1.39
C ILE A 93 6.99 1.47 -0.13
N THR A 94 6.55 2.66 -0.59
CA THR A 94 6.59 3.14 -1.98
C THR A 94 7.92 2.85 -2.67
N LYS A 95 9.03 2.88 -1.91
CA LYS A 95 10.37 2.63 -2.43
C LYS A 95 10.59 1.21 -2.98
N LEU A 96 9.69 0.26 -2.71
CA LEU A 96 9.67 -1.06 -3.36
C LEU A 96 9.31 -0.94 -4.85
N MET A 97 8.32 -0.13 -5.22
CA MET A 97 7.99 0.17 -6.62
C MET A 97 9.16 0.88 -7.33
N THR A 98 9.77 1.86 -6.65
CA THR A 98 10.96 2.57 -7.14
C THR A 98 12.13 1.62 -7.38
N ALA A 99 12.42 0.72 -6.44
CA ALA A 99 13.47 -0.28 -6.58
C ALA A 99 13.21 -1.28 -7.72
N LEU A 100 11.96 -1.73 -7.88
CA LEU A 100 11.55 -2.61 -8.98
C LEU A 100 11.80 -1.94 -10.34
N LEU A 101 11.28 -0.73 -10.55
CA LEU A 101 11.45 -0.01 -11.81
C LEU A 101 12.92 0.28 -12.13
N VAL A 102 13.72 0.68 -11.14
CA VAL A 102 15.16 0.88 -11.32
C VAL A 102 15.87 -0.41 -11.72
N ALA A 103 15.58 -1.53 -11.05
CA ALA A 103 16.18 -2.83 -11.33
C ALA A 103 15.67 -3.49 -12.64
N GLU A 104 14.61 -2.96 -13.25
CA GLU A 104 14.12 -3.36 -14.58
C GLU A 104 14.65 -2.47 -15.73
N ASN A 105 15.14 -1.26 -15.43
CA ASN A 105 15.40 -0.22 -16.46
C ASN A 105 16.84 0.33 -16.48
N CYS A 106 17.70 -0.07 -15.54
CA CYS A 106 19.09 0.38 -15.45
C CYS A 106 20.06 -0.79 -15.24
N ASN A 107 21.30 -0.64 -15.69
CA ASN A 107 22.40 -1.49 -15.26
C ASN A 107 22.87 -1.04 -13.88
N LEU A 108 23.31 -1.98 -13.03
CA LEU A 108 23.74 -1.67 -11.67
C LEU A 108 25.03 -0.82 -11.59
N SER A 109 25.77 -0.77 -12.69
CA SER A 109 26.97 0.05 -12.90
C SER A 109 26.69 1.46 -13.44
N ASP A 110 25.45 1.78 -13.82
CA ASP A 110 25.13 3.09 -14.41
C ASP A 110 25.28 4.20 -13.36
N THR A 111 25.74 5.37 -13.79
CA THR A 111 26.01 6.51 -12.90
C THR A 111 24.79 7.39 -12.73
N VAL A 112 24.31 7.52 -11.48
CA VAL A 112 23.29 8.48 -11.07
C VAL A 112 23.98 9.77 -10.64
N THR A 113 23.75 10.86 -11.37
CA THR A 113 24.20 12.21 -11.00
C THR A 113 23.06 12.97 -10.33
N PHE A 114 23.30 13.50 -9.14
CA PHE A 114 22.26 14.12 -8.33
C PHE A 114 22.03 15.58 -8.75
N SER A 115 20.81 15.91 -9.19
CA SER A 115 20.43 17.30 -9.47
C SER A 115 20.21 18.11 -8.20
N GLN A 116 20.14 19.43 -8.35
CA GLN A 116 19.74 20.31 -7.24
C GLN A 116 18.31 20.03 -6.77
N THR A 117 17.40 19.67 -7.69
CA THR A 117 16.00 19.34 -7.39
C THR A 117 15.89 18.06 -6.58
N ALA A 118 16.65 17.02 -6.94
CA ALA A 118 16.64 15.74 -6.24
C ALA A 118 16.97 15.88 -4.75
N VAL A 119 17.92 16.76 -4.41
CA VAL A 119 18.40 16.97 -3.03
C VAL A 119 17.68 18.08 -2.26
N SER A 120 16.94 18.98 -2.91
CA SER A 120 16.17 20.04 -2.24
C SER A 120 14.66 19.77 -2.12
N ASN A 121 14.09 18.90 -2.96
CA ASN A 121 12.68 18.54 -2.92
C ASN A 121 12.39 17.51 -1.79
N LEU A 122 12.48 17.99 -0.54
CA LEU A 122 12.39 17.20 0.69
C LEU A 122 11.58 17.94 1.77
N GLU A 123 10.69 17.22 2.46
CA GLU A 123 10.04 17.72 3.68
C GLU A 123 11.07 17.90 4.82
N SER A 124 10.82 18.85 5.73
CA SER A 124 11.64 19.01 6.93
C SER A 124 11.57 17.75 7.81
N GLY A 125 12.73 17.24 8.25
CA GLY A 125 12.83 15.97 8.97
C GLY A 125 12.81 14.72 8.07
N ALA A 126 12.81 14.87 6.74
CA ALA A 126 13.00 13.76 5.80
C ALA A 126 14.27 12.94 6.12
N VAL A 127 14.19 11.62 5.94
CA VAL A 127 15.36 10.75 6.05
C VAL A 127 16.25 10.92 4.83
N THR A 128 17.51 11.28 5.06
CA THR A 128 18.51 11.54 4.03
C THR A 128 19.81 10.76 4.26
N LEU A 129 20.63 10.69 3.21
CA LEU A 129 22.06 10.39 3.25
C LEU A 129 22.95 11.64 3.20
N GLN A 130 22.33 12.82 3.10
CA GLN A 130 22.94 14.14 2.96
C GLN A 130 23.69 14.33 1.62
N VAL A 131 23.29 13.59 0.57
CA VAL A 131 23.83 13.74 -0.79
C VAL A 131 23.65 15.19 -1.28
N LYS A 132 24.61 15.70 -2.06
CA LYS A 132 24.63 17.07 -2.61
C LYS A 132 24.39 17.07 -4.12
N ALA A 133 24.03 18.23 -4.65
CA ALA A 133 23.95 18.44 -6.09
C ALA A 133 25.34 18.25 -6.72
N GLY A 134 25.42 17.48 -7.80
CA GLY A 134 26.69 17.11 -8.46
C GLY A 134 27.41 15.90 -7.86
N ASP A 135 26.96 15.34 -6.73
CA ASP A 135 27.42 14.02 -6.29
C ASP A 135 27.02 12.94 -7.30
N THR A 136 27.86 11.91 -7.44
CA THR A 136 27.63 10.76 -8.32
C THR A 136 27.77 9.44 -7.57
N PHE A 137 26.92 8.48 -7.92
CA PHE A 137 26.86 7.14 -7.32
C PHE A 137 26.49 6.10 -8.39
N THR A 138 26.79 4.82 -8.17
CA THR A 138 26.23 3.76 -9.04
C THR A 138 24.76 3.51 -8.71
N VAL A 139 23.97 3.04 -9.68
CA VAL A 139 22.60 2.57 -9.45
C VAL A 139 22.54 1.52 -8.32
N LYS A 140 23.55 0.65 -8.21
CA LYS A 140 23.71 -0.26 -7.06
C LYS A 140 23.75 0.49 -5.73
N ASP A 141 24.65 1.45 -5.57
CA ASP A 141 24.77 2.23 -4.33
C ASP A 141 23.46 2.95 -3.99
N CYS A 142 22.81 3.53 -5.01
CA CYS A 142 21.52 4.18 -4.87
C CYS A 142 20.43 3.21 -4.41
N LEU A 143 20.35 1.98 -4.92
CA LEU A 143 19.41 0.96 -4.42
C LEU A 143 19.66 0.62 -2.95
N TYR A 144 20.92 0.52 -2.51
CA TYR A 144 21.27 0.33 -1.10
C TYR A 144 20.85 1.53 -0.23
N GLY A 145 21.09 2.76 -0.67
CA GLY A 145 20.63 3.97 0.02
C GLY A 145 19.10 4.09 0.08
N LEU A 146 18.42 3.67 -0.98
CA LEU A 146 16.97 3.65 -1.11
C LEU A 146 16.30 2.68 -0.13
N LEU A 147 16.80 1.44 0.00
CA LEU A 147 16.13 0.39 0.77
C LEU A 147 16.61 0.29 2.22
N LEU A 148 17.92 0.27 2.49
CA LEU A 148 18.45 0.12 3.86
C LEU A 148 18.21 1.40 4.68
N LYS A 149 18.65 2.54 4.15
CA LYS A 149 18.57 3.85 4.82
C LYS A 149 17.25 4.57 4.59
N SER A 150 16.48 4.21 3.56
CA SER A 150 15.21 4.87 3.21
C SER A 150 15.37 6.32 2.73
N ALA A 151 16.54 6.68 2.17
CA ALA A 151 16.87 8.05 1.76
C ALA A 151 15.92 8.58 0.66
N ASN A 152 15.41 9.80 0.87
CA ASN A 152 14.41 10.41 -0.02
C ASN A 152 15.03 11.06 -1.26
N GLU A 153 16.19 11.70 -1.13
CA GLU A 153 16.90 12.32 -2.26
C GLU A 153 17.41 11.27 -3.23
N VAL A 154 17.77 10.08 -2.74
CA VAL A 154 18.21 8.94 -3.56
C VAL A 154 17.07 8.38 -4.41
N ALA A 155 15.84 8.37 -3.88
CA ALA A 155 14.66 8.04 -4.68
C ALA A 155 14.38 9.08 -5.77
N ASN A 156 14.57 10.38 -5.48
CA ASN A 156 14.41 11.45 -6.46
C ASN A 156 15.48 11.36 -7.57
N GLY A 157 16.76 11.16 -7.22
CA GLY A 157 17.84 11.01 -8.20
C GLY A 157 17.71 9.77 -9.08
N LEU A 158 17.24 8.64 -8.51
CA LEU A 158 16.88 7.45 -9.30
C LEU A 158 15.72 7.70 -10.27
N ALA A 159 14.69 8.44 -9.84
CA ALA A 159 13.56 8.81 -10.70
C ALA A 159 13.97 9.73 -11.86
N GLU A 160 14.81 10.73 -11.58
CA GLU A 160 15.40 11.61 -12.60
C GLU A 160 16.31 10.84 -13.57
N HIS A 161 17.06 9.84 -13.09
CA HIS A 161 17.90 8.98 -13.94
C HIS A 161 17.09 8.04 -14.85
N VAL A 162 15.99 7.43 -14.36
CA VAL A 162 15.17 6.48 -15.15
C VAL A 162 14.19 7.15 -16.11
N SER A 163 13.62 8.31 -15.75
CA SER A 163 12.54 8.96 -16.51
C SER A 163 12.78 10.45 -16.79
N GLY A 164 13.96 10.99 -16.52
CA GLY A 164 14.28 12.41 -16.71
C GLY A 164 13.63 13.38 -15.71
N SER A 165 12.61 12.96 -14.97
CA SER A 165 11.96 13.75 -13.91
C SER A 165 11.22 12.88 -12.90
N VAL A 166 11.00 13.42 -11.70
CA VAL A 166 10.15 12.81 -10.66
C VAL A 166 8.71 12.57 -11.13
N SER A 167 8.14 13.44 -11.98
CA SER A 167 6.77 13.27 -12.51
C SER A 167 6.69 12.10 -13.49
N ALA A 168 7.53 12.09 -14.52
CA ALA A 168 7.57 11.02 -15.53
C ALA A 168 7.99 9.66 -14.94
N PHE A 169 8.62 9.64 -13.76
CA PHE A 169 8.82 8.41 -13.00
C PHE A 169 7.55 8.00 -12.23
N ALA A 170 6.82 8.93 -11.62
CA ALA A 170 5.54 8.65 -10.97
C ALA A 170 4.50 8.10 -11.98
N ASP A 171 4.46 8.66 -13.19
CA ASP A 171 3.65 8.14 -14.30
C ASP A 171 4.00 6.66 -14.59
N LYS A 172 5.29 6.34 -14.72
CA LYS A 172 5.81 4.97 -14.90
C LYS A 172 5.54 4.04 -13.71
N MET A 173 5.47 4.57 -12.48
CA MET A 173 5.04 3.82 -11.29
C MET A 173 3.55 3.46 -11.37
N ASN A 174 2.72 4.36 -11.91
CA ASN A 174 1.29 4.12 -12.12
C ASN A 174 1.04 3.13 -13.26
N GLU A 175 1.79 3.23 -14.37
CA GLU A 175 1.80 2.21 -15.45
C GLU A 175 2.15 0.82 -14.90
N LYS A 176 3.22 0.72 -14.09
CA LYS A 176 3.61 -0.54 -13.45
C LYS A 176 2.54 -1.03 -12.48
N ALA A 177 1.97 -0.18 -11.65
CA ALA A 177 0.89 -0.54 -10.73
C ALA A 177 -0.32 -1.13 -11.48
N ALA A 178 -0.79 -0.46 -12.53
CA ALA A 178 -1.87 -0.95 -13.38
C ALA A 178 -1.52 -2.29 -14.05
N SER A 179 -0.28 -2.47 -14.53
CA SER A 179 0.19 -3.74 -15.12
C SER A 179 0.25 -4.91 -14.13
N LEU A 180 0.33 -4.62 -12.83
CA LEU A 180 0.29 -5.61 -11.75
C LEU A 180 -1.14 -5.87 -11.22
N GLY A 181 -2.16 -5.20 -11.77
CA GLY A 181 -3.55 -5.33 -11.33
C GLY A 181 -3.93 -4.45 -10.13
N CYS A 182 -3.10 -3.48 -9.75
CA CYS A 182 -3.40 -2.54 -8.67
C CYS A 182 -4.45 -1.51 -9.14
N THR A 183 -5.69 -1.60 -8.66
CA THR A 183 -6.80 -0.72 -9.06
C THR A 183 -7.06 0.44 -8.10
N HIS A 184 -6.42 0.44 -6.92
CA HIS A 184 -6.71 1.37 -5.83
C HIS A 184 -5.46 2.11 -5.34
N THR A 185 -4.41 2.17 -6.18
CA THR A 185 -3.10 2.78 -5.89
C THR A 185 -2.79 3.90 -6.87
N HIS A 186 -2.23 5.01 -6.38
CA HIS A 186 -1.66 6.07 -7.20
C HIS A 186 -0.39 6.61 -6.54
N PHE A 187 0.67 6.74 -7.33
CA PHE A 187 1.95 7.30 -6.93
C PHE A 187 2.11 8.72 -7.50
N ALA A 188 2.45 9.66 -6.62
CA ALA A 188 2.78 11.04 -6.99
C ALA A 188 4.28 11.39 -6.82
N ASN A 189 5.09 10.45 -6.33
CA ASN A 189 6.54 10.62 -6.11
C ASN A 189 7.22 9.23 -5.92
N PRO A 190 8.56 9.11 -6.01
CA PRO A 190 9.28 7.84 -5.83
C PRO A 190 9.59 7.47 -4.37
N ASN A 191 9.20 8.29 -3.39
CA ASN A 191 9.81 8.28 -2.06
C ASN A 191 8.82 8.02 -0.90
N GLY A 192 7.53 8.28 -1.07
CA GLY A 192 6.50 8.12 -0.04
C GLY A 192 6.37 9.30 0.93
N LEU A 193 6.89 10.49 0.59
CA LEU A 193 6.53 11.74 1.27
C LEU A 193 5.07 12.12 0.95
N ASN A 194 4.47 12.96 1.80
CA ASN A 194 3.03 13.14 1.84
C ASN A 194 2.52 13.93 0.61
N ASN A 195 1.46 13.43 0.00
CA ASN A 195 0.73 14.11 -1.07
C ASN A 195 -0.67 13.48 -1.12
N ALA A 196 -1.73 14.28 -1.26
CA ALA A 196 -3.11 13.78 -1.21
C ALA A 196 -3.41 12.68 -2.24
N ASN A 197 -2.69 12.68 -3.36
CA ASN A 197 -2.82 11.68 -4.43
C ASN A 197 -1.82 10.54 -4.30
N HIS A 198 -1.13 10.38 -3.16
CA HIS A 198 -0.12 9.34 -2.97
C HIS A 198 -0.64 8.29 -1.99
N PHE A 199 -1.37 7.31 -2.51
CA PHE A 199 -2.08 6.29 -1.74
C PHE A 199 -1.91 4.89 -2.33
N THR A 200 -2.10 3.88 -1.50
CA THR A 200 -2.16 2.47 -1.90
C THR A 200 -3.11 1.72 -0.96
N THR A 201 -3.38 0.45 -1.26
CA THR A 201 -4.12 -0.45 -0.38
C THR A 201 -3.21 -1.57 0.13
N ALA A 202 -3.66 -2.33 1.12
CA ALA A 202 -2.87 -3.46 1.63
C ALA A 202 -2.80 -4.58 0.57
N HIS A 203 -3.88 -4.80 -0.17
CA HIS A 203 -3.94 -5.70 -1.34
C HIS A 203 -2.93 -5.31 -2.43
N ASP A 204 -3.03 -4.09 -2.96
CA ASP A 204 -2.19 -3.64 -4.08
C ASP A 204 -0.71 -3.64 -3.71
N MET A 205 -0.37 -3.20 -2.50
CA MET A 205 1.01 -3.21 -2.02
C MET A 205 1.56 -4.64 -1.85
N ALA A 206 0.72 -5.66 -1.65
CA ALA A 206 1.17 -7.06 -1.66
C ALA A 206 1.52 -7.55 -3.09
N LEU A 207 0.78 -7.09 -4.11
CA LEU A 207 1.09 -7.37 -5.52
C LEU A 207 2.39 -6.68 -5.96
N ILE A 208 2.57 -5.41 -5.59
CA ILE A 208 3.79 -4.63 -5.81
C ILE A 208 4.98 -5.28 -5.10
N ALA A 209 4.79 -5.72 -3.85
CA ALA A 209 5.79 -6.46 -3.09
C ALA A 209 6.14 -7.82 -3.74
N ASN A 210 5.17 -8.56 -4.29
CA ASN A 210 5.43 -9.81 -4.99
C ASN A 210 6.33 -9.58 -6.21
N ALA A 211 5.99 -8.61 -7.07
CA ALA A 211 6.82 -8.23 -8.21
C ALA A 211 8.23 -7.78 -7.77
N ALA A 212 8.32 -6.93 -6.75
CA ALA A 212 9.59 -6.45 -6.19
C ALA A 212 10.46 -7.59 -5.64
N PHE A 213 9.91 -8.51 -4.84
CA PHE A 213 10.69 -9.60 -4.24
C PHE A 213 10.95 -10.78 -5.19
N ASN A 214 10.27 -10.88 -6.33
CA ASN A 214 10.65 -11.81 -7.40
C ASN A 214 11.92 -11.32 -8.14
N ASN A 215 12.09 -10.00 -8.32
CA ASN A 215 13.33 -9.43 -8.85
C ASN A 215 14.53 -9.75 -7.92
N ALA A 216 15.55 -10.42 -8.46
CA ALA A 216 16.69 -10.91 -7.69
C ALA A 216 17.54 -9.80 -7.07
N THR A 217 17.77 -8.71 -7.81
CA THR A 217 18.51 -7.53 -7.32
C THR A 217 17.78 -6.88 -6.16
N VAL A 218 16.48 -6.62 -6.31
CA VAL A 218 15.67 -5.98 -5.26
C VAL A 218 15.63 -6.85 -4.00
N ARG A 219 15.47 -8.17 -4.14
CA ARG A 219 15.53 -9.14 -3.03
C ARG A 219 16.90 -9.17 -2.34
N GLN A 220 18.00 -9.12 -3.09
CA GLN A 220 19.36 -9.05 -2.52
C GLN A 220 19.57 -7.76 -1.71
N VAL A 221 19.21 -6.61 -2.26
CA VAL A 221 19.35 -5.32 -1.57
C VAL A 221 18.42 -5.25 -0.35
N ALA A 222 17.16 -5.71 -0.48
CA ALA A 222 16.17 -5.67 0.59
C ALA A 222 16.42 -6.66 1.74
N SER A 223 17.34 -7.61 1.60
CA SER A 223 17.77 -8.55 2.67
C SER A 223 19.14 -8.22 3.26
N THR A 224 19.92 -7.33 2.65
CA THR A 224 21.27 -6.99 3.12
C THR A 224 21.22 -6.16 4.41
N LEU A 225 21.91 -6.64 5.47
CA LEU A 225 21.93 -5.98 6.78
C LEU A 225 22.76 -4.69 6.82
N HIS A 226 23.90 -4.66 6.13
CA HIS A 226 24.86 -3.54 6.14
C HIS A 226 25.43 -3.27 4.75
N TYR A 227 25.68 -2.00 4.43
CA TYR A 227 26.34 -1.61 3.18
C TYR A 227 27.19 -0.35 3.40
N ASP A 228 28.45 -0.37 3.00
CA ASP A 228 29.33 0.80 3.07
C ASP A 228 29.08 1.72 1.87
N PHE A 229 28.18 2.69 2.05
CA PHE A 229 27.81 3.65 1.01
C PHE A 229 28.96 4.65 0.80
N PRO A 230 29.44 4.85 -0.45
CA PRO A 230 30.74 5.45 -0.69
C PRO A 230 30.82 6.95 -0.33
N ALA A 231 32.07 7.41 -0.22
CA ALA A 231 32.40 8.83 -0.11
C ALA A 231 32.28 9.54 -1.47
N THR A 232 32.07 10.85 -1.43
CA THR A 232 32.14 11.74 -2.60
C THR A 232 33.04 12.95 -2.29
N ALA A 233 33.28 13.82 -3.28
CA ALA A 233 33.97 15.08 -3.02
C ALA A 233 33.22 15.98 -2.02
N SER A 234 31.88 15.95 -2.05
CA SER A 234 31.03 16.74 -1.14
C SER A 234 30.82 16.10 0.23
N VAL A 235 30.95 14.77 0.34
CA VAL A 235 30.87 14.01 1.59
C VAL A 235 32.06 13.02 1.63
N PRO A 236 33.26 13.45 2.05
CA PRO A 236 34.52 12.68 1.92
C PRO A 236 34.66 11.56 2.97
N THR A 237 33.55 10.94 3.36
CA THR A 237 33.49 9.84 4.33
C THR A 237 32.56 8.72 3.84
N VAL A 238 33.02 7.48 3.99
CA VAL A 238 32.18 6.29 3.79
C VAL A 238 31.13 6.22 4.91
N ARG A 239 29.90 5.84 4.55
CA ARG A 239 28.74 5.82 5.43
C ARG A 239 28.18 4.41 5.51
N THR A 240 28.49 3.67 6.58
CA THR A 240 27.92 2.34 6.83
C THR A 240 26.41 2.44 7.05
N LEU A 241 25.65 2.00 6.06
CA LEU A 241 24.21 1.83 6.15
C LEU A 241 23.91 0.61 7.01
N THR A 242 22.82 0.68 7.77
CA THR A 242 22.26 -0.47 8.49
C THR A 242 20.78 -0.57 8.14
N MET A 243 20.31 -1.79 7.90
CA MET A 243 18.93 -2.09 7.51
C MET A 243 17.92 -1.58 8.56
N GLY A 244 17.05 -0.66 8.16
CA GLY A 244 16.00 -0.11 9.03
C GLY A 244 14.85 -1.08 9.36
N HIS A 245 14.73 -2.21 8.65
CA HIS A 245 13.75 -3.26 8.94
C HIS A 245 14.30 -4.25 9.99
N LYS A 246 13.79 -4.15 11.23
CA LYS A 246 14.36 -4.85 12.39
C LYS A 246 14.28 -6.37 12.34
N MET A 247 13.33 -6.94 11.59
CA MET A 247 13.08 -8.40 11.59
C MET A 247 14.13 -9.20 10.82
N LEU A 248 14.92 -8.55 9.96
CA LEU A 248 16.01 -9.19 9.21
C LEU A 248 17.24 -9.51 10.08
N ASN A 249 17.48 -8.77 11.15
CA ASN A 249 18.73 -8.84 11.92
C ASN A 249 18.62 -9.85 13.09
N PRO A 250 19.39 -10.96 13.10
CA PRO A 250 19.34 -11.96 14.19
C PRO A 250 19.69 -11.43 15.58
N ALA A 251 20.42 -10.30 15.66
CA ALA A 251 20.75 -9.65 16.93
C ALA A 251 19.64 -8.72 17.46
N ASN A 252 18.44 -8.71 16.85
CA ASN A 252 17.33 -7.85 17.26
C ASN A 252 16.19 -8.66 17.90
N SER A 253 15.56 -8.14 18.95
CA SER A 253 14.38 -8.78 19.57
C SER A 253 13.14 -8.84 18.65
N GLN A 254 13.15 -8.07 17.55
CA GLN A 254 12.14 -8.17 16.50
C GLN A 254 12.50 -9.13 15.36
N TYR A 255 13.63 -9.86 15.44
CA TYR A 255 14.02 -10.88 14.46
C TYR A 255 12.90 -11.90 14.18
N TYR A 256 12.86 -12.39 12.94
CA TYR A 256 11.98 -13.47 12.53
C TYR A 256 12.64 -14.29 11.41
N GLU A 257 12.81 -15.59 11.65
CA GLU A 257 13.54 -16.49 10.76
C GLU A 257 12.88 -16.63 9.38
N GLY A 258 13.70 -16.70 8.33
CA GLY A 258 13.25 -16.90 6.95
C GLY A 258 12.81 -15.62 6.22
N ILE A 259 12.97 -14.42 6.79
CA ILE A 259 12.72 -13.18 6.04
C ILE A 259 13.77 -13.00 4.93
N ILE A 260 13.29 -12.86 3.70
CA ILE A 260 14.09 -12.68 2.48
C ILE A 260 14.02 -11.25 1.92
N GLY A 261 13.29 -10.35 2.59
CA GLY A 261 13.27 -8.92 2.29
C GLY A 261 12.15 -8.19 3.01
N GLY A 262 12.26 -6.86 3.10
CA GLY A 262 11.19 -6.03 3.66
C GLY A 262 11.45 -4.54 3.49
N LYS A 263 10.43 -3.73 3.73
CA LYS A 263 10.56 -2.27 3.78
C LYS A 263 9.63 -1.66 4.83
N THR A 264 10.21 -0.81 5.67
CA THR A 264 9.50 0.03 6.64
C THR A 264 9.10 1.38 6.03
N GLY A 265 8.01 1.96 6.54
CA GLY A 265 7.61 3.35 6.28
C GLY A 265 7.03 4.03 7.53
N TYR A 266 7.16 5.35 7.57
CA TYR A 266 6.48 6.21 8.53
C TYR A 266 6.32 7.63 7.97
N THR A 267 5.12 8.19 8.11
CA THR A 267 4.85 9.63 8.18
C THR A 267 3.77 9.85 9.25
N SER A 268 3.52 11.09 9.67
CA SER A 268 2.42 11.43 10.59
C SER A 268 1.06 10.96 10.05
N LEU A 269 0.80 11.17 8.76
CA LEU A 269 -0.46 10.79 8.10
C LEU A 269 -0.54 9.26 7.86
N ALA A 270 0.57 8.62 7.49
CA ALA A 270 0.63 7.19 7.24
C ALA A 270 0.59 6.33 8.51
N GLY A 271 1.09 6.83 9.65
CA GLY A 271 1.46 5.97 10.79
C GLY A 271 2.62 5.04 10.43
N ASN A 272 2.81 3.96 11.20
CA ASN A 272 3.80 2.93 10.84
C ASN A 272 3.23 1.99 9.77
N THR A 273 3.95 1.89 8.65
CA THR A 273 3.70 0.94 7.57
C THR A 273 4.87 -0.04 7.44
N LEU A 274 4.57 -1.28 7.04
CA LEU A 274 5.55 -2.34 6.90
C LEU A 274 5.12 -3.34 5.82
N VAL A 275 6.06 -3.68 4.95
CA VAL A 275 6.00 -4.84 4.04
C VAL A 275 7.12 -5.79 4.43
N THR A 276 6.81 -7.07 4.59
CA THR A 276 7.77 -8.12 4.93
C THR A 276 7.52 -9.36 4.08
N CYS A 277 8.56 -9.90 3.45
CA CYS A 277 8.51 -11.14 2.69
C CYS A 277 9.36 -12.21 3.39
N ALA A 278 8.77 -13.37 3.67
CA ALA A 278 9.42 -14.50 4.31
C ALA A 278 9.21 -15.78 3.51
N GLU A 279 10.18 -16.69 3.55
CA GLU A 279 10.13 -17.97 2.85
C GLU A 279 10.63 -19.10 3.74
N ARG A 280 9.83 -20.17 3.83
CA ARG A 280 10.17 -21.40 4.56
C ARG A 280 9.59 -22.59 3.79
N ASN A 281 10.36 -23.67 3.63
CA ASN A 281 9.92 -24.93 3.03
C ASN A 281 9.23 -24.77 1.64
N GLY A 282 9.67 -23.81 0.83
CA GLY A 282 9.08 -23.51 -0.50
C GLY A 282 7.83 -22.62 -0.48
N VAL A 283 7.29 -22.28 0.70
CA VAL A 283 6.18 -21.33 0.85
C VAL A 283 6.74 -19.92 1.04
N ARG A 284 6.43 -19.01 0.11
CA ARG A 284 6.74 -17.58 0.19
C ARG A 284 5.51 -16.79 0.62
N LEU A 285 5.61 -16.11 1.76
CA LEU A 285 4.56 -15.27 2.33
C LEU A 285 4.96 -13.80 2.29
N ILE A 286 4.00 -12.93 1.98
CA ILE A 286 4.14 -11.47 2.01
C ILE A 286 3.09 -10.92 2.98
N ALA A 287 3.55 -10.34 4.08
CA ALA A 287 2.72 -9.62 5.03
C ALA A 287 2.82 -8.11 4.77
N VAL A 288 1.66 -7.46 4.65
CA VAL A 288 1.56 -6.00 4.52
C VAL A 288 0.76 -5.45 5.69
N VAL A 289 1.28 -4.40 6.33
CA VAL A 289 0.66 -3.69 7.44
C VAL A 289 0.66 -2.19 7.14
N LEU A 290 -0.53 -1.58 7.18
CA LEU A 290 -0.77 -0.17 6.91
C LEU A 290 -1.43 0.52 8.11
N LYS A 291 -1.00 1.77 8.38
CA LYS A 291 -1.49 2.65 9.44
C LYS A 291 -1.65 1.96 10.79
N SER A 292 -0.58 1.31 11.24
CA SER A 292 -0.44 0.87 12.63
C SER A 292 0.15 1.98 13.50
N SER A 293 -0.10 1.92 14.81
CA SER A 293 0.58 2.74 15.81
C SER A 293 1.57 1.86 16.57
N GLN A 294 2.82 1.83 16.10
CA GLN A 294 3.93 1.02 16.62
C GLN A 294 3.78 -0.51 16.58
N THR A 295 2.57 -1.08 16.47
CA THR A 295 2.33 -2.55 16.48
C THR A 295 2.79 -3.30 15.24
N HIS A 296 3.19 -2.62 14.15
CA HIS A 296 3.59 -3.24 12.88
C HIS A 296 4.42 -4.53 12.97
N TYR A 297 5.47 -4.55 13.80
CA TYR A 297 6.32 -5.75 13.95
C TYR A 297 5.57 -6.95 14.56
N ASP A 298 4.80 -6.72 15.62
CA ASP A 298 4.09 -7.79 16.31
C ASP A 298 2.87 -8.26 15.49
N ASP A 299 2.22 -7.35 14.77
CA ASP A 299 1.15 -7.70 13.82
C ASP A 299 1.68 -8.51 12.63
N THR A 300 2.84 -8.14 12.06
CA THR A 300 3.51 -8.93 11.02
C THR A 300 3.91 -10.31 11.49
N LYS A 301 4.44 -10.47 12.71
CA LYS A 301 4.78 -11.79 13.28
C LYS A 301 3.55 -12.72 13.31
N LYS A 302 2.44 -12.28 13.90
CA LYS A 302 1.17 -13.05 13.96
C LYS A 302 0.69 -13.49 12.58
N LEU A 303 0.80 -12.62 11.57
CA LEU A 303 0.41 -12.93 10.20
C LEU A 303 1.31 -14.03 9.61
N LEU A 304 2.64 -13.89 9.69
CA LEU A 304 3.56 -14.90 9.18
C LEU A 304 3.42 -16.24 9.92
N ASP A 305 3.25 -16.23 11.24
CA ASP A 305 3.03 -17.45 12.04
C ASP A 305 1.74 -18.18 11.62
N TYR A 306 0.64 -17.45 11.45
CA TYR A 306 -0.62 -17.98 10.94
C TYR A 306 -0.46 -18.58 9.53
N GLY A 307 0.20 -17.87 8.61
CA GLY A 307 0.40 -18.33 7.24
C GLY A 307 1.26 -19.59 7.15
N PHE A 308 2.35 -19.67 7.91
CA PHE A 308 3.21 -20.86 7.91
C PHE A 308 2.52 -22.07 8.57
N ALA A 309 1.67 -21.86 9.57
CA ALA A 309 0.84 -22.93 10.14
C ALA A 309 -0.21 -23.46 9.14
N VAL A 310 -0.90 -22.57 8.42
CA VAL A 310 -1.90 -22.95 7.40
C VAL A 310 -1.24 -23.61 6.18
N ALA A 311 -0.18 -23.02 5.62
CA ALA A 311 0.49 -23.56 4.45
C ALA A 311 1.24 -24.87 4.75
N GLY A 312 1.85 -25.00 5.94
CA GLY A 312 2.42 -26.27 6.40
C GLY A 312 1.38 -27.38 6.63
N SER A 313 0.10 -27.03 6.79
CA SER A 313 -1.01 -27.98 6.83
C SER A 313 -1.52 -28.38 5.42
N ALA A 314 -1.22 -27.59 4.39
CA ALA A 314 -1.60 -27.87 3.00
C ALA A 314 -0.60 -28.81 2.30
N SER A 315 0.68 -28.76 2.68
CA SER A 315 1.73 -29.67 2.22
C SER A 315 1.66 -31.05 2.90
N GLY A 316 0.55 -31.77 2.68
CA GLY A 316 0.34 -33.11 3.24
C GLY A 316 1.32 -34.13 2.67
N THR A 317 2.30 -34.55 3.48
CA THR A 317 3.23 -35.62 3.14
C THR A 317 2.47 -36.91 2.77
N PRO A 318 2.79 -37.58 1.64
CA PRO A 318 2.20 -38.86 1.31
C PRO A 318 2.41 -39.89 2.43
N ALA A 319 1.38 -40.67 2.76
CA ALA A 319 1.40 -41.59 3.89
C ALA A 319 2.40 -42.75 3.65
N GLY A 320 3.62 -42.60 4.17
CA GLY A 320 4.67 -43.61 4.13
C GLY A 320 4.42 -44.74 5.11
N THR A 321 4.00 -45.91 4.62
CA THR A 321 3.89 -47.15 5.39
C THR A 321 5.27 -47.77 5.64
N ASN A 322 5.69 -47.92 6.91
CA ASN A 322 5.74 -49.24 7.55
C ASN A 322 6.42 -49.31 8.95
N THR A 323 5.93 -50.29 9.73
CA THR A 323 6.63 -51.11 10.75
C THR A 323 7.53 -50.46 11.80
N SER A 324 6.96 -50.32 13.00
CA SER A 324 7.37 -51.06 14.21
C SER A 324 8.86 -51.35 14.49
N VAL A 325 9.38 -50.77 15.57
CA VAL A 325 9.96 -51.55 16.69
C VAL A 325 9.45 -50.94 18.00
N SER A 326 9.09 -51.79 18.96
CA SER A 326 8.74 -51.41 20.34
C SER A 326 9.89 -51.72 21.27
N ASP A 327 10.14 -50.88 22.27
CA ASP A 327 10.69 -51.36 23.55
C ASP A 327 10.30 -50.43 24.71
N ALA A 328 10.21 -50.99 25.93
CA ALA A 328 9.69 -50.27 27.09
C ALA A 328 10.36 -50.65 28.42
N ALA A 329 10.88 -49.65 29.13
CA ALA A 329 11.18 -49.66 30.58
C ALA A 329 11.06 -48.20 31.07
N ASN A 330 10.36 -47.83 32.18
CA ASN A 330 10.38 -48.35 33.56
C ASN A 330 11.73 -48.00 34.24
N ASN A 331 11.86 -47.25 35.34
CA ASN A 331 10.93 -46.75 36.38
C ASN A 331 11.43 -45.33 36.86
N SER A 332 11.04 -44.61 37.94
CA SER A 332 10.18 -44.87 39.10
C SER A 332 9.62 -43.62 39.83
N THR A 333 8.61 -43.86 40.67
CA THR A 333 8.28 -43.29 42.02
C THR A 333 9.21 -42.27 42.72
N SER A 334 8.77 -41.38 43.63
CA SER A 334 7.41 -41.06 44.17
C SER A 334 7.45 -39.90 45.20
N ASN A 335 6.26 -39.33 45.53
CA ASN A 335 5.90 -38.68 46.81
C ASN A 335 6.60 -37.34 47.19
N SER A 336 6.01 -36.43 48.00
CA SER A 336 4.63 -36.26 48.54
C SER A 336 4.44 -34.87 49.18
N SER A 337 3.25 -34.63 49.77
CA SER A 337 2.96 -33.71 50.90
C SER A 337 2.56 -32.23 50.65
N LYS A 338 1.29 -31.94 50.97
CA LYS A 338 0.77 -30.66 51.55
C LYS A 338 1.24 -30.56 53.03
N PRO A 339 1.14 -29.42 53.79
CA PRO A 339 -0.04 -28.54 53.93
C PRO A 339 0.24 -27.00 53.91
N SER A 340 -0.68 -26.17 53.42
CA SER A 340 -1.62 -25.31 54.18
C SER A 340 -1.05 -24.16 55.02
N GLY A 341 -1.43 -22.92 54.66
CA GLY A 341 -1.27 -21.67 55.42
C GLY A 341 -2.41 -20.69 55.07
N ASN A 342 -2.79 -19.78 55.96
CA ASN A 342 -4.08 -19.05 55.91
C ASN A 342 -3.90 -17.52 56.12
N THR A 343 -5.02 -16.77 56.05
CA THR A 343 -5.30 -15.37 56.47
C THR A 343 -5.14 -14.26 55.43
N THR A 344 -5.93 -13.16 55.41
CA THR A 344 -7.31 -12.84 55.90
C THR A 344 -7.81 -11.53 55.22
N SER A 345 -9.12 -11.23 55.27
CA SER A 345 -9.84 -9.98 54.89
C SER A 345 -10.16 -9.81 53.38
N LYS A 346 -11.44 -9.78 52.95
CA LYS A 346 -12.62 -8.91 53.21
C LYS A 346 -12.62 -7.65 52.31
N ASN A 347 -13.52 -7.56 51.30
CA ASN A 347 -14.93 -7.10 51.35
C ASN A 347 -15.01 -5.55 51.39
N THR A 348 -15.74 -4.81 50.54
CA THR A 348 -17.17 -4.93 50.16
C THR A 348 -17.57 -4.33 48.79
N SER A 349 -18.73 -4.79 48.27
CA SER A 349 -19.77 -4.17 47.38
C SER A 349 -19.64 -2.70 46.88
N SER A 350 -20.28 -2.25 45.78
CA SER A 350 -21.66 -2.58 45.30
C SER A 350 -21.98 -2.26 43.80
N SER A 351 -23.23 -2.54 43.40
CA SER A 351 -23.98 -2.19 42.17
C SER A 351 -23.69 -0.82 41.51
N GLY A 352 -23.92 -0.57 40.20
CA GLY A 352 -24.60 -1.30 39.11
C GLY A 352 -24.53 -0.46 37.81
N SER A 353 -25.34 -0.59 36.74
CA SER A 353 -26.46 -1.48 36.37
C SER A 353 -26.68 -1.43 34.81
N GLN A 354 -27.76 -1.99 34.25
CA GLN A 354 -28.10 -1.95 32.80
C GLN A 354 -29.11 -0.84 32.41
N GLY A 355 -29.08 -0.42 31.13
CA GLY A 355 -30.11 0.40 30.47
C GLY A 355 -30.08 0.22 28.94
N GLY A 356 -31.26 0.01 28.33
CA GLY A 356 -31.43 -0.34 26.90
C GLY A 356 -31.69 0.85 25.94
N PRO A 357 -31.97 0.57 24.65
CA PRO A 357 -31.74 1.52 23.55
C PRO A 357 -32.93 2.43 23.20
N GLY A 358 -32.63 3.49 22.44
CA GLY A 358 -33.62 4.36 21.79
C GLY A 358 -33.21 4.72 20.36
N SER A 359 -34.18 4.93 19.48
CA SER A 359 -33.97 5.27 18.06
C SER A 359 -34.91 6.40 17.64
N SER A 360 -34.34 7.46 17.06
CA SER A 360 -35.01 8.50 16.28
C SER A 360 -33.93 9.28 15.51
N GLY A 361 -34.31 10.03 14.47
CA GLY A 361 -33.31 10.76 13.67
C GLY A 361 -33.92 11.73 12.66
N SER A 362 -33.09 12.11 11.68
CA SER A 362 -33.34 13.09 10.62
C SER A 362 -33.30 14.58 11.04
N GLY A 363 -32.76 15.41 10.14
CA GLY A 363 -32.72 16.87 10.25
C GLY A 363 -31.58 17.44 11.08
N ASN A 364 -30.57 18.02 10.42
CA ASN A 364 -29.70 19.00 11.06
C ASN A 364 -29.37 20.14 10.08
N THR A 365 -29.82 21.35 10.40
CA THR A 365 -29.49 22.58 9.67
C THR A 365 -28.07 23.04 10.02
N ALA A 366 -27.37 23.68 9.08
CA ALA A 366 -26.03 24.21 9.35
C ALA A 366 -26.08 25.25 10.48
N ALA A 367 -25.47 24.93 11.63
CA ALA A 367 -25.48 25.81 12.79
C ALA A 367 -24.60 27.04 12.56
N GLN A 368 -25.10 28.21 12.98
CA GLN A 368 -24.37 29.47 12.89
C GLN A 368 -23.29 29.54 13.99
N GLY A 369 -22.06 29.86 13.60
CA GLY A 369 -20.91 29.89 14.49
C GLY A 369 -20.62 31.25 15.12
N ASP A 370 -20.89 31.35 16.43
CA ASP A 370 -20.51 32.49 17.29
C ASP A 370 -19.26 32.19 18.17
N GLY A 371 -18.49 31.17 17.79
CA GLY A 371 -17.23 30.76 18.42
C GLY A 371 -15.97 31.41 17.84
N ALA A 372 -14.80 30.97 18.34
CA ALA A 372 -13.48 31.50 18.01
C ALA A 372 -12.59 30.49 17.27
N TRP A 373 -11.88 30.97 16.25
CA TRP A 373 -10.83 30.20 15.56
C TRP A 373 -9.55 30.12 16.40
N GLN A 374 -8.89 28.96 16.38
CA GLN A 374 -7.60 28.72 17.02
C GLN A 374 -6.65 28.01 16.06
N GLN A 375 -5.44 28.55 15.93
CA GLN A 375 -4.41 28.05 15.02
C GLN A 375 -3.37 27.22 15.76
N PHE A 376 -2.98 26.09 15.17
CA PHE A 376 -1.95 25.18 15.67
C PHE A 376 -1.01 24.85 14.49
N GLY A 377 0.04 25.66 14.33
CA GLY A 377 0.89 25.58 13.13
C GLY A 377 0.09 25.94 11.87
N ASN A 378 -0.01 24.99 10.93
CA ASN A 378 -0.75 25.17 9.66
C ASN A 378 -2.17 24.55 9.70
N GLU A 379 -2.64 24.14 10.88
CA GLU A 379 -3.96 23.55 11.11
C GLU A 379 -4.82 24.43 12.02
N TRP A 380 -6.14 24.31 11.90
CA TRP A 380 -7.10 25.17 12.60
C TRP A 380 -8.17 24.34 13.29
N LYS A 381 -8.58 24.78 14.48
CA LYS A 381 -9.80 24.33 15.18
C LYS A 381 -10.73 25.50 15.43
N TYR A 382 -12.01 25.20 15.61
CA TYR A 382 -13.01 26.19 15.97
C TYR A 382 -13.61 25.87 17.34
N LEU A 383 -13.37 26.72 18.33
CA LEU A 383 -13.91 26.61 19.67
C LEU A 383 -15.29 27.28 19.70
N LYS A 384 -16.35 26.47 19.79
CA LYS A 384 -17.74 26.94 19.84
C LYS A 384 -18.01 27.65 21.17
N ALA A 385 -19.02 28.52 21.18
CA ALA A 385 -19.35 29.35 22.35
C ALA A 385 -19.71 28.57 23.64
N ASN A 386 -20.05 27.29 23.52
CA ASN A 386 -20.28 26.38 24.65
C ASN A 386 -18.98 25.76 25.23
N GLY A 387 -17.79 26.19 24.77
CA GLY A 387 -16.50 25.69 25.23
C GLY A 387 -16.06 24.36 24.63
N THR A 388 -16.78 23.79 23.66
CA THR A 388 -16.37 22.58 22.92
C THR A 388 -15.86 22.93 21.53
N TYR A 389 -14.88 22.17 21.02
CA TYR A 389 -14.50 22.34 19.61
C TYR A 389 -15.58 21.80 18.67
N ALA A 390 -15.65 22.35 17.46
CA ALA A 390 -16.43 21.78 16.37
C ALA A 390 -15.78 20.47 15.89
N ALA A 391 -16.55 19.38 15.82
CA ALA A 391 -16.05 18.04 15.49
C ALA A 391 -17.12 17.17 14.81
N ASN A 392 -16.74 16.52 13.70
CA ASN A 392 -17.62 15.69 12.87
C ASN A 392 -18.91 16.41 12.43
N GLU A 393 -18.81 17.71 12.12
CA GLU A 393 -19.94 18.59 11.85
C GLU A 393 -19.59 19.70 10.83
N SER A 394 -20.61 20.21 10.14
CA SER A 394 -20.48 21.39 9.27
C SER A 394 -21.10 22.62 9.93
N LEU A 395 -20.37 23.73 9.95
CA LEU A 395 -20.81 25.00 10.54
C LEU A 395 -20.83 26.14 9.51
N LEU A 396 -21.75 27.08 9.71
CA LEU A 396 -21.82 28.33 8.97
C LEU A 396 -21.16 29.45 9.81
N ILE A 397 -19.90 29.78 9.50
CA ILE A 397 -19.10 30.73 10.27
C ILE A 397 -18.91 31.99 9.42
N LYS A 398 -19.49 33.12 9.86
CA LYS A 398 -19.44 34.42 9.15
C LYS A 398 -19.90 34.37 7.68
N GLY A 399 -20.86 33.49 7.37
CA GLY A 399 -21.43 33.32 6.03
C GLY A 399 -20.77 32.22 5.19
N GLU A 400 -19.57 31.78 5.54
CA GLU A 400 -18.88 30.67 4.87
C GLU A 400 -19.13 29.33 5.57
N THR A 401 -19.16 28.26 4.80
CA THR A 401 -19.41 26.90 5.33
C THR A 401 -18.09 26.18 5.52
N TYR A 402 -17.87 25.62 6.71
CA TYR A 402 -16.68 24.86 7.09
C TYR A 402 -17.08 23.47 7.56
N TYR A 403 -16.24 22.46 7.33
CA TYR A 403 -16.40 21.12 7.89
C TYR A 403 -15.27 20.82 8.87
N PHE A 404 -15.56 20.06 9.92
CA PHE A 404 -14.61 19.67 10.94
C PHE A 404 -14.60 18.16 11.10
N HIS A 405 -13.40 17.56 11.13
CA HIS A 405 -13.21 16.13 11.35
C HIS A 405 -13.53 15.72 12.79
N ALA A 406 -13.60 14.40 13.07
CA ALA A 406 -13.95 13.88 14.39
C ALA A 406 -12.92 14.19 15.49
N ASP A 407 -11.69 14.55 15.13
CA ASP A 407 -10.64 15.06 16.02
C ASP A 407 -10.64 16.60 16.15
N ALA A 408 -11.66 17.26 15.60
CA ALA A 408 -11.89 18.70 15.59
C ALA A 408 -10.95 19.56 14.72
N TRP A 409 -10.18 18.98 13.80
CA TRP A 409 -9.47 19.77 12.79
C TRP A 409 -10.41 20.24 11.67
N MET A 410 -10.22 21.49 11.23
CA MET A 410 -10.88 22.08 10.07
C MET A 410 -10.42 21.38 8.78
N ALA A 411 -11.38 20.93 7.99
CA ALA A 411 -11.13 20.22 6.73
C ALA A 411 -10.71 21.16 5.59
N ARG A 412 -9.97 20.60 4.64
CA ARG A 412 -9.54 21.22 3.37
C ARG A 412 -9.61 20.19 2.24
N ASP A 413 -9.51 20.66 1.01
CA ASP A 413 -9.63 19.89 -0.24
C ASP A 413 -10.96 19.09 -0.33
N TRP A 414 -10.98 18.02 -1.12
CA TRP A 414 -12.17 17.19 -1.31
C TRP A 414 -12.53 16.39 -0.05
N GLN A 415 -13.79 16.49 0.37
CA GLN A 415 -14.33 15.80 1.53
C GLN A 415 -15.69 15.15 1.21
N MET A 416 -15.85 13.90 1.62
CA MET A 416 -17.12 13.18 1.51
C MET A 416 -18.01 13.54 2.71
N VAL A 417 -19.05 14.36 2.47
CA VAL A 417 -19.96 14.85 3.51
C VAL A 417 -21.39 14.45 3.13
N ASN A 418 -22.08 13.71 4.02
CA ASN A 418 -23.45 13.22 3.83
C ASN A 418 -23.70 12.47 2.51
N GLY A 419 -22.69 11.76 1.99
CA GLY A 419 -22.79 10.98 0.76
C GLY A 419 -22.54 11.75 -0.54
N SER A 420 -22.09 13.01 -0.46
CA SER A 420 -21.62 13.77 -1.62
C SER A 420 -20.23 14.39 -1.36
N TRP A 421 -19.41 14.46 -2.41
CA TRP A 421 -18.13 15.16 -2.37
C TRP A 421 -18.34 16.67 -2.37
N HIS A 422 -17.65 17.38 -1.49
CA HIS A 422 -17.61 18.84 -1.42
C HIS A 422 -16.14 19.28 -1.38
N TYR A 423 -15.80 20.39 -2.02
CA TYR A 423 -14.42 20.91 -2.01
C TYR A 423 -14.29 22.07 -1.01
N TYR A 424 -13.36 21.96 -0.06
CA TYR A 424 -13.02 23.00 0.89
C TYR A 424 -11.70 23.66 0.47
N THR A 425 -11.68 24.99 0.37
CA THR A 425 -10.50 25.75 -0.10
C THR A 425 -9.36 25.74 0.95
N GLU A 426 -8.19 26.29 0.61
CA GLU A 426 -7.05 26.40 1.54
C GLU A 426 -7.41 27.14 2.85
N SER A 427 -8.36 28.08 2.80
CA SER A 427 -8.90 28.78 3.98
C SER A 427 -9.94 27.98 4.76
N GLY A 428 -10.28 26.76 4.32
CA GLY A 428 -11.31 25.88 4.88
C GLY A 428 -12.74 26.20 4.45
N ALA A 429 -12.97 27.25 3.65
CA ALA A 429 -14.31 27.60 3.18
C ALA A 429 -14.76 26.71 2.01
N MET A 430 -15.99 26.18 2.08
CA MET A 430 -16.58 25.29 1.09
C MET A 430 -16.88 26.03 -0.23
N ALA A 431 -16.28 25.55 -1.31
CA ALA A 431 -16.52 26.05 -2.66
C ALA A 431 -17.96 25.76 -3.12
N LYS A 432 -18.58 26.74 -3.80
CA LYS A 432 -19.95 26.67 -4.34
C LYS A 432 -20.00 27.32 -5.72
N SER A 433 -20.90 26.82 -6.58
CA SER A 433 -21.18 27.33 -7.94
C SER A 433 -19.96 27.55 -8.85
N ARG A 434 -18.91 26.71 -8.75
CA ARG A 434 -17.63 26.97 -9.42
C ARG A 434 -16.90 25.72 -9.89
N TRP A 435 -16.05 25.94 -10.87
CA TRP A 435 -15.02 24.98 -11.27
C TRP A 435 -13.88 24.92 -10.24
N ILE A 436 -13.40 23.70 -10.02
CA ILE A 436 -12.25 23.31 -9.21
C ILE A 436 -11.32 22.50 -10.13
N GLN A 437 -10.04 22.87 -10.20
CA GLN A 437 -9.04 22.07 -10.90
C GLN A 437 -8.20 21.32 -9.87
N THR A 438 -8.23 20.00 -9.92
CA THR A 438 -7.39 19.12 -9.10
C THR A 438 -6.90 17.97 -9.98
N ASN A 439 -5.63 17.61 -9.84
CA ASN A 439 -5.05 16.41 -10.49
C ASN A 439 -5.09 16.46 -12.04
N GLY A 440 -4.99 17.67 -12.61
CA GLY A 440 -5.14 17.93 -14.05
C GLY A 440 -6.60 18.04 -14.53
N TYR A 441 -7.51 17.35 -13.86
CA TYR A 441 -8.95 17.34 -14.17
C TYR A 441 -9.69 18.55 -13.63
N TRP A 442 -10.82 18.86 -14.28
CA TRP A 442 -11.75 19.92 -13.90
C TRP A 442 -13.05 19.31 -13.37
N TYR A 443 -13.51 19.80 -12.22
CA TYR A 443 -14.72 19.35 -11.53
C TYR A 443 -15.60 20.57 -11.22
N TYR A 444 -16.93 20.42 -11.28
CA TYR A 444 -17.85 21.50 -10.93
C TYR A 444 -18.53 21.23 -9.59
N VAL A 445 -18.48 22.18 -8.66
CA VAL A 445 -19.28 22.15 -7.43
C VAL A 445 -20.49 23.06 -7.54
N SER A 446 -21.64 22.53 -7.13
CA SER A 446 -22.97 23.11 -7.24
C SER A 446 -23.21 24.24 -6.23
N ALA A 447 -24.38 24.88 -6.25
CA ALA A 447 -24.67 26.05 -5.41
C ALA A 447 -24.79 25.73 -3.91
N ASP A 448 -25.14 24.50 -3.56
CA ASP A 448 -25.07 23.92 -2.22
C ASP A 448 -23.63 23.53 -1.80
N GLY A 449 -22.74 23.32 -2.78
CA GLY A 449 -21.34 22.88 -2.63
C GLY A 449 -21.07 21.44 -3.07
N ALA A 450 -22.11 20.70 -3.49
CA ALA A 450 -21.99 19.30 -3.88
C ALA A 450 -21.34 19.14 -5.26
N LEU A 451 -20.45 18.15 -5.39
CA LEU A 451 -19.86 17.74 -6.66
C LEU A 451 -20.95 17.36 -7.66
N PHE A 452 -20.93 18.01 -8.81
CA PHE A 452 -21.85 17.76 -9.91
C PHE A 452 -21.34 16.57 -10.73
N VAL A 453 -22.18 15.55 -10.96
CA VAL A 453 -21.84 14.29 -11.65
C VAL A 453 -22.91 13.92 -12.68
N ASN A 454 -22.57 13.09 -13.67
CA ASN A 454 -23.48 12.52 -14.68
C ASN A 454 -24.37 13.55 -15.41
N GLY A 455 -23.86 14.76 -15.67
CA GLY A 455 -24.70 15.90 -16.00
C GLY A 455 -24.13 16.86 -17.06
N THR A 456 -24.86 17.95 -17.28
CA THR A 456 -24.38 19.16 -17.97
C THR A 456 -24.43 20.32 -16.98
N THR A 457 -23.30 21.01 -16.78
CA THR A 457 -23.14 22.11 -15.81
C THR A 457 -23.94 23.36 -16.24
N PRO A 458 -24.18 24.33 -15.34
CA PRO A 458 -24.94 25.55 -15.67
C PRO A 458 -24.33 26.39 -16.81
N ASP A 459 -23.03 26.27 -17.07
CA ASP A 459 -22.30 26.91 -18.16
C ASP A 459 -22.15 26.01 -19.42
N GLY A 460 -22.79 24.84 -19.45
CA GLY A 460 -23.03 24.05 -20.66
C GLY A 460 -21.98 22.97 -20.98
N TYR A 461 -21.00 22.73 -20.11
CA TYR A 461 -20.05 21.62 -20.22
C TYR A 461 -20.63 20.32 -19.68
N ARG A 462 -20.08 19.16 -20.07
CA ARG A 462 -20.51 17.85 -19.55
C ARG A 462 -19.51 17.30 -18.55
N VAL A 463 -20.01 16.55 -17.58
CA VAL A 463 -19.20 15.80 -16.61
C VAL A 463 -19.60 14.33 -16.59
N ASP A 464 -18.64 13.45 -16.31
CA ASP A 464 -18.84 12.00 -16.21
C ASP A 464 -19.42 11.57 -14.85
N ALA A 465 -19.44 10.25 -14.59
CA ALA A 465 -19.90 9.68 -13.32
C ALA A 465 -19.05 10.04 -12.10
N ASN A 466 -17.80 10.49 -12.33
CA ASN A 466 -16.85 10.92 -11.31
C ASN A 466 -16.83 12.45 -11.15
N GLY A 467 -17.66 13.18 -11.90
CA GLY A 467 -17.71 14.64 -11.93
C GLY A 467 -16.58 15.30 -12.73
N VAL A 468 -15.80 14.50 -13.47
CA VAL A 468 -14.71 14.97 -14.33
C VAL A 468 -15.29 15.60 -15.60
N TRP A 469 -14.84 16.81 -15.93
CA TRP A 469 -15.15 17.47 -17.19
C TRP A 469 -14.73 16.62 -18.38
N ILE A 470 -15.68 16.35 -19.28
CA ILE A 470 -15.45 15.70 -20.56
C ILE A 470 -15.64 16.69 -21.70
N GLN A 471 -14.64 16.75 -22.58
CA GLN A 471 -14.70 17.53 -23.81
C GLN A 471 -15.71 16.88 -24.78
N LYS A 472 -16.46 17.72 -25.51
CA LYS A 472 -17.46 17.31 -26.51
C LYS A 472 -16.81 17.01 -27.86
#